data_AF-A0A9W8Y3A8-F1
#
_entry.id   AF-A0A9W8Y3A8-F1
#
_cell.length_a   1.000
_cell.length_b   1.000
_cell.length_c   1.000
_cell.angle_alpha   90.00
_cell.angle_beta   90.00
_cell.angle_gamma   90.00
#
_symmetry.space_group_name_H-M   'P 1'
#
loop_
_entity.id
_entity.type
_entity.pdbx_description
1 polymer ?
#
loop_
_entity_poly.entity_id
_entity_poly.type
_entity_poly.pdbx_seq_one_letter_code
_entity_poly.pdbx_strand_id
1 'polypeptide(L)'
;MDLKTLPLLLLWTLIASLPLLSALALPSTALDLIDSPPPTHQHTQPLSKRCDNKLANPSFESGESPWLAMVTSSWTTRAVYTSAQGGHQGSNFYYGHSNSTIDSTLTISQSAINIEAGASVECAAWIASSRPGNVGSTRVEVFLDGESCGMQYLGTTGWTRVGGRLGDEAGMRVGGLGG
;
A
#
# COMPACT_ATOMS: atom_id res chain seq x y z
N MET A 1 44.47 -10.89 38.18
CA MET A 1 44.10 -10.12 39.39
C MET A 1 43.39 -8.88 38.91
N ASP A 2 42.10 -8.63 39.07
CA ASP A 2 40.91 -9.31 39.60
C ASP A 2 39.72 -8.54 38.97
N LEU A 3 38.78 -9.21 38.28
CA LEU A 3 37.50 -9.71 38.82
C LEU A 3 36.50 -8.59 39.19
N LYS A 4 35.49 -8.37 38.33
CA LYS A 4 34.11 -8.10 38.80
C LYS A 4 33.07 -8.35 37.70
N THR A 5 32.53 -9.55 37.79
CA THR A 5 31.35 -10.13 37.17
C THR A 5 30.02 -9.57 37.74
N LEU A 6 29.00 -9.65 36.89
CA LEU A 6 27.52 -9.65 37.06
C LEU A 6 26.91 -9.98 38.45
N PRO A 7 25.65 -9.55 38.70
CA PRO A 7 24.46 -10.41 38.43
C PRO A 7 23.29 -9.61 37.81
N LEU A 8 22.61 -10.02 36.72
CA LEU A 8 21.58 -11.07 36.58
C LEU A 8 20.55 -11.15 37.73
N LEU A 9 19.26 -11.09 37.36
CA LEU A 9 18.08 -11.57 38.09
C LEU A 9 17.62 -10.78 39.33
N LEU A 10 16.65 -9.88 39.12
CA LEU A 10 15.47 -9.69 39.98
C LEU A 10 14.41 -8.98 39.11
N LEU A 11 13.35 -9.69 38.68
CA LEU A 11 12.11 -9.79 39.45
C LEU A 11 11.10 -8.69 39.05
N TRP A 12 10.46 -8.80 37.88
CA TRP A 12 9.13 -8.20 37.64
C TRP A 12 8.31 -9.10 36.69
N THR A 13 8.19 -10.37 37.08
CA THR A 13 6.95 -11.12 36.84
C THR A 13 5.87 -10.52 37.74
N LEU A 14 4.82 -9.94 37.16
CA LEU A 14 3.44 -9.76 37.67
C LEU A 14 2.89 -8.45 37.10
N ILE A 15 2.04 -8.54 36.08
CA ILE A 15 0.66 -8.04 36.13
C ILE A 15 -0.11 -8.97 35.18
N ALA A 16 -0.57 -10.06 35.78
CA ALA A 16 -1.68 -10.85 35.26
C ALA A 16 -2.97 -10.03 35.36
N SER A 17 -3.99 -10.50 34.65
CA SER A 17 -5.43 -10.21 34.82
C SER A 17 -5.97 -8.91 34.21
N LEU A 18 -6.35 -8.96 32.93
CA LEU A 18 -7.54 -8.26 32.47
C LEU A 18 -8.74 -9.21 32.55
N PRO A 19 -9.85 -8.82 33.21
CA PRO A 19 -11.02 -9.66 33.34
C PRO A 19 -11.80 -9.75 32.01
N LEU A 20 -12.13 -10.97 31.61
CA LEU A 20 -13.21 -11.26 30.66
C LEU A 20 -14.52 -10.72 31.23
N LEU A 21 -15.05 -9.66 30.65
CA LEU A 21 -16.44 -9.24 30.85
C LEU A 21 -17.33 -10.05 29.92
N SER A 22 -17.81 -11.19 30.43
CA SER A 22 -18.94 -11.92 29.87
C SER A 22 -20.22 -11.11 30.11
N ALA A 23 -20.78 -10.53 29.05
CA ALA A 23 -22.15 -10.00 29.09
C ALA A 23 -23.12 -11.09 28.63
N LEU A 24 -23.79 -11.74 29.59
CA LEU A 24 -25.04 -12.44 29.35
C LEU A 24 -26.14 -11.38 29.12
N ALA A 25 -26.69 -11.29 27.92
CA ALA A 25 -27.95 -10.63 27.67
C ALA A 25 -29.06 -11.69 27.53
N LEU A 26 -30.10 -11.56 28.35
CA LEU A 26 -31.27 -12.44 28.39
C LEU A 26 -32.10 -12.36 27.10
N PRO A 27 -32.87 -13.42 26.78
CA PRO A 27 -33.92 -13.36 25.77
C PRO A 27 -35.16 -12.65 26.34
N SER A 28 -35.70 -11.68 25.62
CA SER A 28 -37.03 -11.14 25.90
C SER A 28 -37.99 -11.64 24.83
N THR A 29 -38.86 -12.55 25.23
CA THR A 29 -40.07 -12.95 24.50
C THR A 29 -41.10 -11.83 24.57
N ALA A 30 -41.69 -11.42 23.46
CA ALA A 30 -43.14 -11.21 23.32
C ALA A 30 -43.49 -10.79 21.89
N LEU A 31 -44.55 -11.42 21.39
CA LEU A 31 -45.24 -11.16 20.14
C LEU A 31 -45.80 -9.73 20.09
N ASP A 32 -45.75 -9.12 18.91
CA ASP A 32 -46.88 -8.39 18.37
C ASP A 32 -46.97 -8.59 16.86
N LEU A 33 -48.04 -9.25 16.45
CA LEU A 33 -48.54 -9.33 15.08
C LEU A 33 -49.23 -8.00 14.77
N ILE A 34 -48.59 -7.11 14.02
CA ILE A 34 -49.28 -6.05 13.31
C ILE A 34 -48.80 -6.07 11.86
N ASP A 35 -49.70 -6.53 11.00
CA ASP A 35 -49.63 -6.52 9.56
C ASP A 35 -49.55 -5.06 9.06
N SER A 36 -48.38 -4.66 8.57
CA SER A 36 -48.19 -3.45 7.79
C SER A 36 -47.04 -3.68 6.81
N PRO A 37 -47.25 -3.53 5.49
CA PRO A 37 -46.17 -3.70 4.53
C PRO A 37 -45.09 -2.66 4.82
N PRO A 38 -43.82 -3.07 4.97
CA PRO A 38 -42.75 -2.13 5.27
C PRO A 38 -42.62 -1.11 4.13
N PRO A 39 -42.40 0.18 4.42
CA PRO A 39 -42.02 1.13 3.39
C PRO A 39 -40.74 0.59 2.74
N THR A 40 -40.82 0.35 1.44
CA THR A 40 -39.67 0.00 0.60
C THR A 40 -38.72 1.18 0.60
N HIS A 41 -37.90 1.30 1.63
CA HIS A 41 -36.72 2.14 1.62
C HIS A 41 -35.82 1.53 0.55
N GLN A 42 -35.96 2.04 -0.68
CA GLN A 42 -34.94 1.89 -1.70
C GLN A 42 -33.70 2.53 -1.13
N HIS A 43 -32.86 1.71 -0.51
CA HIS A 43 -31.51 2.05 -0.13
C HIS A 43 -30.79 2.23 -1.47
N THR A 44 -30.87 3.44 -2.02
CA THR A 44 -30.06 3.86 -3.15
C THR A 44 -28.63 3.78 -2.67
N GLN A 45 -27.99 2.61 -2.86
CA GLN A 45 -26.58 2.48 -2.60
C GLN A 45 -25.89 3.60 -3.40
N PRO A 46 -25.08 4.44 -2.75
CA PRO A 46 -24.36 5.46 -3.49
C PRO A 46 -23.57 4.74 -4.57
N LEU A 47 -23.79 5.13 -5.82
CA LEU A 47 -23.02 4.66 -6.98
C LEU A 47 -21.55 4.92 -6.68
N SER A 48 -20.84 3.90 -6.19
CA SER A 48 -19.41 3.99 -6.00
C SER A 48 -18.80 3.95 -7.40
N LYS A 49 -18.20 5.08 -7.81
CA LYS A 49 -17.44 5.14 -9.06
C LYS A 49 -16.33 4.11 -8.96
N ARG A 50 -16.48 2.99 -9.68
CA ARG A 50 -15.49 1.91 -9.73
C ARG A 50 -14.43 2.30 -10.74
N CYS A 51 -13.19 2.50 -10.29
CA CYS A 51 -12.06 2.71 -11.18
C CYS A 51 -11.62 1.35 -11.74
N ASP A 52 -11.39 1.29 -13.06
CA ASP A 52 -10.78 0.13 -13.69
C ASP A 52 -9.26 0.29 -13.69
N ASN A 53 -8.55 -0.69 -13.13
CA ASN A 53 -7.09 -0.69 -13.17
C ASN A 53 -6.61 -1.04 -14.59
N LYS A 54 -5.82 -0.14 -15.20
CA LYS A 54 -5.30 -0.30 -16.56
C LYS A 54 -3.97 -1.04 -16.63
N LEU A 55 -3.32 -1.29 -15.49
CA LEU A 55 -2.04 -2.01 -15.42
C LEU A 55 -2.25 -3.52 -15.54
N ALA A 56 -1.34 -4.19 -16.24
CA ALA A 56 -1.27 -5.65 -16.22
C ALA A 56 -0.45 -6.12 -15.00
N ASN A 57 -0.93 -7.14 -14.28
CA ASN A 57 -0.27 -7.68 -13.09
C ASN A 57 0.19 -6.58 -12.09
N PRO A 58 -0.71 -5.69 -11.62
CA PRO A 58 -0.34 -4.57 -10.75
C PRO A 58 0.14 -5.00 -9.36
N SER A 59 -0.15 -6.23 -8.95
CA SER A 59 0.17 -6.79 -7.64
C SER A 59 1.39 -7.73 -7.65
N PHE A 60 1.99 -8.01 -8.81
CA PHE A 60 3.09 -8.97 -8.97
C PHE A 60 2.72 -10.44 -8.64
N GLU A 61 1.44 -10.77 -8.51
CA GLU A 61 0.99 -12.13 -8.20
C GLU A 61 1.29 -13.13 -9.33
N SER A 62 1.42 -12.67 -10.57
CA SER A 62 1.87 -13.50 -11.70
C SER A 62 3.36 -13.30 -12.05
N GLY A 63 4.18 -12.79 -11.13
CA GLY A 63 5.62 -12.55 -11.34
C GLY A 63 5.94 -11.11 -11.74
N GLU A 64 7.10 -10.87 -12.38
CA GLU A 64 7.57 -9.52 -12.74
C GLU A 64 6.96 -9.00 -14.04
N SER A 65 6.70 -9.86 -15.03
CA SER A 65 6.17 -9.41 -16.33
C SER A 65 4.78 -8.77 -16.18
N PRO A 66 4.47 -7.66 -16.90
CA PRO A 66 5.28 -6.99 -17.94
C PRO A 66 6.08 -5.77 -17.43
N TRP A 67 6.35 -5.70 -16.12
CA TRP A 67 7.11 -4.59 -15.56
C TRP A 67 8.56 -4.61 -16.02
N LEU A 68 9.09 -3.42 -16.33
CA LEU A 68 10.49 -3.20 -16.67
C LEU A 68 11.18 -2.43 -15.54
N ALA A 69 12.23 -3.02 -14.99
CA ALA A 69 13.06 -2.43 -13.96
C ALA A 69 14.32 -1.77 -14.55
N MET A 70 14.51 -0.49 -14.26
CA MET A 70 15.69 0.29 -14.63
C MET A 70 16.37 0.79 -13.37
N VAL A 71 17.70 0.76 -13.33
CA VAL A 71 18.45 1.17 -12.14
C VAL A 71 19.69 1.99 -12.44
N THR A 72 20.07 2.79 -11.45
CA THR A 72 21.38 3.44 -11.38
C THR A 72 22.10 3.00 -10.10
N SER A 73 23.43 3.05 -10.14
CA SER A 73 24.32 2.58 -9.06
C SER A 73 24.15 1.08 -8.72
N SER A 74 24.63 0.67 -7.54
CA SER A 74 24.72 -0.73 -7.10
C SER A 74 23.47 -1.20 -6.35
N TRP A 75 22.98 -2.39 -6.72
CA TRP A 75 21.83 -3.04 -6.10
C TRP A 75 22.15 -4.51 -5.82
N THR A 76 22.02 -4.93 -4.56
CA THR A 76 22.22 -6.33 -4.16
C THR A 76 21.07 -7.21 -4.63
N THR A 77 19.84 -6.68 -4.62
CA THR A 77 18.64 -7.46 -4.89
C THR A 77 17.59 -6.62 -5.58
N ARG A 78 16.99 -7.18 -6.64
CA ARG A 78 15.88 -6.62 -7.41
C ARG A 78 15.08 -7.75 -8.03
N ALA A 79 13.92 -8.06 -7.48
CA ALA A 79 13.02 -9.08 -8.01
C ALA A 79 11.64 -8.99 -7.35
N VAL A 80 10.70 -9.78 -7.85
CA VAL A 80 9.46 -10.08 -7.13
C VAL A 80 9.76 -11.07 -6.00
N TYR A 81 9.33 -10.71 -4.79
CA TYR A 81 9.46 -11.52 -3.59
C TYR A 81 8.09 -11.92 -3.05
N THR A 82 8.07 -13.05 -2.36
CA THR A 82 6.95 -13.50 -1.55
C THR A 82 7.41 -13.50 -0.08
N SER A 83 6.64 -12.92 0.82
CA SER A 83 6.95 -12.93 2.26
C SER A 83 5.74 -13.34 3.10
N ALA A 84 5.97 -13.86 4.31
CA ALA A 84 4.90 -14.20 5.24
C ALA A 84 4.11 -12.97 5.71
N GLN A 85 4.76 -11.79 5.72
CA GLN A 85 4.13 -10.50 5.97
C GLN A 85 3.33 -9.97 4.76
N GLY A 86 3.46 -10.63 3.60
CA GLY A 86 2.73 -10.35 2.37
C GLY A 86 3.16 -9.07 1.64
N GLY A 87 2.62 -8.92 0.44
CA GLY A 87 2.48 -7.62 -0.23
C GLY A 87 1.41 -6.77 0.47
N HIS A 88 1.12 -5.57 -0.06
CA HIS A 88 0.07 -4.72 0.52
C HIS A 88 -1.31 -5.39 0.57
N GLN A 89 -1.72 -6.02 -0.54
CA GLN A 89 -2.96 -6.80 -0.68
C GLN A 89 -2.68 -8.02 -1.56
N GLY A 90 -1.87 -8.93 -1.02
CA GLY A 90 -1.39 -10.10 -1.76
C GLY A 90 -0.21 -10.75 -1.06
N SER A 91 0.37 -11.74 -1.70
CA SER A 91 1.56 -12.43 -1.18
C SER A 91 2.85 -11.84 -1.76
N ASN A 92 2.75 -11.24 -2.95
CA ASN A 92 3.89 -10.81 -3.74
C ASN A 92 4.06 -9.30 -3.75
N PHE A 93 5.31 -8.86 -3.94
CA PHE A 93 5.68 -7.46 -4.13
C PHE A 93 7.05 -7.36 -4.83
N TYR A 94 7.30 -6.26 -5.53
CA TYR A 94 8.65 -5.99 -6.03
C TYR A 94 9.54 -5.47 -4.91
N TYR A 95 10.69 -6.11 -4.71
CA TYR A 95 11.67 -5.75 -3.69
C TYR A 95 12.96 -5.25 -4.31
N GLY A 96 13.45 -4.11 -3.80
CA GLY A 96 14.74 -3.54 -4.15
C GLY A 96 15.59 -3.31 -2.91
N HIS A 97 16.82 -3.82 -2.91
CA HIS A 97 17.82 -3.57 -1.89
C HIS A 97 19.09 -2.97 -2.52
N SER A 98 19.36 -1.71 -2.19
CA SER A 98 20.57 -1.00 -2.61
C SER A 98 21.68 -1.19 -1.58
N ASN A 99 22.88 -1.49 -2.04
CA ASN A 99 24.12 -1.44 -1.27
C ASN A 99 25.02 -0.28 -1.70
N SER A 100 24.46 0.67 -2.46
CA SER A 100 25.16 1.88 -2.89
C SER A 100 25.49 2.76 -1.69
N THR A 101 26.69 3.35 -1.69
CA THR A 101 27.11 4.39 -0.74
C THR A 101 26.84 5.81 -1.26
N ILE A 102 26.37 5.92 -2.51
CA ILE A 102 25.90 7.15 -3.16
C ILE A 102 24.42 7.01 -3.55
N ASP A 103 23.83 8.07 -4.10
CA ASP A 103 22.45 8.02 -4.60
C ASP A 103 22.26 6.90 -5.63
N SER A 104 21.20 6.12 -5.44
CA SER A 104 20.80 5.01 -6.30
C SER A 104 19.33 5.13 -6.61
N THR A 105 18.95 4.91 -7.87
CA THR A 105 17.56 4.95 -8.32
C THR A 105 17.12 3.58 -8.80
N LEU A 106 15.90 3.20 -8.45
CA LEU A 106 15.16 2.09 -9.05
C LEU A 106 13.85 2.65 -9.60
N THR A 107 13.62 2.39 -10.88
CA THR A 107 12.38 2.71 -11.57
C THR A 107 11.76 1.41 -12.05
N ILE A 108 10.47 1.24 -11.79
CA ILE A 108 9.67 0.14 -12.34
C ILE A 108 8.59 0.78 -13.21
N SER A 109 8.48 0.32 -14.45
CA SER A 109 7.61 0.93 -15.44
C SER A 109 6.84 -0.11 -16.23
N GLN A 110 5.62 0.25 -16.63
CA GLN A 110 4.87 -0.41 -17.70
C GLN A 110 4.59 0.62 -18.79
N SER A 111 4.53 0.16 -20.03
CA SER A 111 4.22 0.98 -21.20
C SER A 111 3.07 0.37 -21.99
N ALA A 112 2.65 1.02 -23.07
CA ALA A 112 1.51 0.61 -23.91
C ALA A 112 0.18 0.49 -23.14
N ILE A 113 -0.01 1.33 -22.11
CA ILE A 113 -1.26 1.44 -21.36
C ILE A 113 -2.19 2.38 -22.14
N ASN A 114 -3.33 1.87 -22.59
CA ASN A 114 -4.32 2.68 -23.30
C ASN A 114 -5.27 3.37 -22.31
N ILE A 115 -5.24 4.71 -22.31
CA ILE A 115 -6.09 5.57 -21.51
C ILE A 115 -6.87 6.48 -22.47
N GLU A 116 -8.19 6.50 -22.34
CA GLU A 116 -9.04 7.33 -23.17
C GLU A 116 -8.77 8.83 -22.92
N ALA A 117 -8.72 9.60 -24.01
CA ALA A 117 -8.52 11.04 -23.92
C ALA A 117 -9.65 11.70 -23.10
N GLY A 118 -9.26 12.55 -22.15
CA GLY A 118 -10.20 13.23 -21.25
C GLY A 118 -10.69 12.39 -20.07
N ALA A 119 -10.21 11.16 -19.90
CA ALA A 119 -10.46 10.40 -18.68
C ALA A 119 -9.78 11.05 -17.46
N SER A 120 -10.47 11.03 -16.31
CA SER A 120 -9.86 11.30 -15.01
C SER A 120 -9.13 10.03 -14.56
N VAL A 121 -7.83 10.14 -14.30
CA VAL A 121 -6.96 9.00 -14.01
C VAL A 121 -6.42 9.14 -12.60
N GLU A 122 -6.29 8.01 -11.91
CA GLU A 122 -5.58 7.91 -10.65
C GLU A 122 -4.36 7.02 -10.84
N CYS A 123 -3.18 7.55 -10.52
CA CYS A 123 -1.90 6.84 -10.64
C CYS A 123 -1.21 6.87 -9.28
N ALA A 124 -1.04 5.69 -8.69
CA ALA A 124 -0.46 5.52 -7.38
C ALA A 124 0.13 4.13 -7.20
N ALA A 125 1.02 4.01 -6.21
CA ALA A 125 1.60 2.75 -5.78
C ALA A 125 1.57 2.65 -4.25
N TRP A 126 1.51 1.41 -3.75
CA TRP A 126 1.72 1.11 -2.34
C TRP A 126 3.17 0.75 -2.11
N ILE A 127 3.85 1.48 -1.23
CA ILE A 127 5.28 1.38 -1.00
C ILE A 127 5.54 1.18 0.49
N ALA A 128 6.27 0.13 0.82
CA ALA A 128 6.92 -0.02 2.12
C ALA A 128 8.42 0.30 1.96
N SER A 129 9.02 0.89 2.99
CA SER A 129 10.44 1.26 2.97
C SER A 129 11.07 0.88 4.31
N SER A 130 12.32 0.43 4.26
CA SER A 130 13.10 0.11 5.45
C SER A 130 14.47 0.77 5.33
N ARG A 131 14.77 1.67 6.28
CA ARG A 131 16.05 2.34 6.41
C ARG A 131 16.69 1.88 7.72
N PRO A 132 17.89 1.27 7.70
CA PRO A 132 18.59 0.90 8.93
C PRO A 132 18.72 2.09 9.89
N GLY A 133 18.33 1.89 11.15
CA GLY A 133 18.31 2.96 12.16
C GLY A 133 17.34 4.10 11.90
N ASN A 134 16.46 3.97 10.88
CA ASN A 134 15.59 5.04 10.39
C ASN A 134 16.35 6.34 10.05
N VAL A 135 17.59 6.21 9.57
CA VAL A 135 18.43 7.35 9.19
C VAL A 135 18.26 7.62 7.70
N GLY A 136 17.76 8.81 7.37
CA GLY A 136 17.48 9.26 6.01
C GLY A 136 16.11 8.85 5.47
N SER A 137 15.88 9.10 4.19
CA SER A 137 14.60 8.81 3.53
C SER A 137 14.80 8.35 2.08
N THR A 138 13.85 7.57 1.60
CA THR A 138 13.70 7.19 0.19
C THR A 138 12.71 8.16 -0.45
N ARG A 139 13.16 8.92 -1.46
CA ARG A 139 12.24 9.66 -2.31
C ARG A 139 11.54 8.69 -3.25
N VAL A 140 10.21 8.73 -3.24
CA VAL A 140 9.33 7.96 -4.12
C VAL A 140 8.50 8.95 -4.91
N GLU A 141 8.41 8.73 -6.21
CA GLU A 141 7.55 9.52 -7.08
C GLU A 141 6.89 8.61 -8.11
N VAL A 142 5.60 8.84 -8.35
CA VAL A 142 4.81 8.10 -9.32
C VAL A 142 4.54 9.00 -10.50
N PHE A 143 4.76 8.49 -11.71
CA PHE A 143 4.53 9.22 -12.94
C PHE A 143 3.54 8.48 -13.83
N LEU A 144 2.77 9.24 -14.60
CA LEU A 144 2.02 8.76 -15.76
C LEU A 144 2.43 9.60 -16.96
N ASP A 145 3.03 8.97 -17.97
CA ASP A 145 3.47 9.63 -19.21
C ASP A 145 4.32 10.91 -18.99
N GLY A 146 5.21 10.86 -18.00
CA GLY A 146 6.08 11.98 -17.63
C GLY A 146 5.44 13.01 -16.68
N GLU A 147 4.13 12.94 -16.43
CA GLU A 147 3.46 13.79 -15.43
C GLU A 147 3.54 13.18 -14.04
N SER A 148 3.90 13.98 -13.03
CA SER A 148 3.98 13.52 -11.64
C SER A 148 2.58 13.40 -11.04
N CYS A 149 2.26 12.20 -10.55
CA CYS A 149 1.03 11.91 -9.81
C CYS A 149 1.17 12.21 -8.31
N GLY A 150 2.39 12.48 -7.84
CA GLY A 150 2.70 12.73 -6.44
C GLY A 150 4.04 12.15 -6.03
N MET A 151 4.65 12.81 -5.03
CA MET A 151 5.97 12.48 -4.50
C MET A 151 5.93 12.44 -2.98
N GLN A 152 6.68 11.52 -2.37
CA GLN A 152 6.83 11.42 -0.94
C GLN A 152 8.25 10.96 -0.53
N TYR A 153 8.73 11.46 0.61
CA TYR A 153 9.95 10.95 1.26
C TYR A 153 9.55 9.95 2.37
N LEU A 154 10.05 8.71 2.28
CA LEU A 154 9.71 7.63 3.20
C LEU A 154 10.93 7.18 4.00
N GLY A 155 10.84 7.21 5.34
CA GLY A 155 11.81 6.55 6.23
C GLY A 155 11.58 5.04 6.29
N THR A 156 11.64 4.47 7.49
CA THR A 156 11.11 3.13 7.75
C THR A 156 9.59 3.23 7.95
N THR A 157 8.82 2.60 7.08
CA THR A 157 7.36 2.63 7.08
C THR A 157 6.76 1.32 6.59
N GLY A 158 5.53 1.03 7.02
CA GLY A 158 4.70 0.02 6.40
C GLY A 158 4.18 0.47 5.03
N TRP A 159 3.26 -0.30 4.45
CA TRP A 159 2.65 0.03 3.18
C TRP A 159 1.98 1.41 3.20
N THR A 160 2.54 2.33 2.42
CA THR A 160 2.11 3.72 2.31
C THR A 160 1.74 4.00 0.86
N ARG A 161 0.61 4.66 0.63
CA ARG A 161 0.17 5.01 -0.72
C ARG A 161 0.86 6.29 -1.18
N VAL A 162 1.54 6.24 -2.32
CA VAL A 162 2.17 7.40 -2.98
C VAL A 162 1.52 7.60 -4.35
N GLY A 163 1.17 8.83 -4.68
CA GLY A 163 0.48 9.20 -5.93
C GLY A 163 -0.93 9.73 -5.70
N GLY A 164 -1.64 10.01 -6.79
CA GLY A 164 -2.82 10.87 -6.78
C GLY A 164 -3.58 10.88 -8.10
N ARG A 165 -4.51 11.82 -8.25
CA ARG A 165 -5.33 11.99 -9.45
C ARG A 165 -4.69 13.00 -10.40
N LEU A 166 -4.79 12.70 -11.69
CA LEU A 166 -4.50 13.61 -12.79
C LEU A 166 -5.83 14.00 -13.45
N GLY A 167 -5.98 15.29 -13.80
CA GLY A 167 -7.14 15.80 -14.53
C GLY A 167 -8.26 16.43 -13.69
N ASP A 168 -8.06 16.64 -12.38
CA ASP A 168 -9.01 17.38 -11.53
C ASP A 168 -8.80 18.92 -11.61
N GLU A 169 -7.68 19.38 -12.16
CA GLU A 169 -7.51 20.77 -12.60
C GLU A 169 -7.94 20.90 -14.06
N ALA A 170 -8.78 21.89 -14.35
CA ALA A 170 -9.50 22.12 -15.61
C ALA A 170 -8.63 22.41 -16.86
N GLY A 171 -7.43 21.84 -16.98
CA GLY A 171 -6.51 22.05 -18.09
C GLY A 171 -5.51 20.93 -18.37
N MET A 172 -5.34 19.94 -17.49
CA MET A 172 -4.38 18.85 -17.74
C MET A 172 -5.09 17.69 -18.47
N ARG A 173 -4.97 17.68 -19.81
CA ARG A 173 -5.43 16.58 -20.65
C ARG A 173 -4.27 15.61 -20.83
N VAL A 174 -4.46 14.34 -20.48
CA VAL A 174 -3.57 13.24 -20.89
C VAL A 174 -3.39 13.38 -22.41
N GLY A 175 -2.18 13.79 -22.81
CA GLY A 175 -1.86 14.13 -24.18
C GLY A 175 -1.85 12.88 -25.04
N GLY A 176 -2.94 12.62 -25.76
CA GLY A 176 -2.96 11.61 -26.80
C GLY A 176 -2.04 12.01 -27.94
N LEU A 177 -0.82 11.50 -27.97
CA LEU A 177 -0.05 11.45 -29.21
C LEU A 177 -0.58 10.29 -30.06
N GLY A 178 -1.62 10.59 -30.83
CA GLY A 178 -2.05 9.75 -31.93
C GLY A 178 -0.97 9.73 -33.00
N GLY A 179 -0.53 8.52 -33.35
CA GLY A 179 0.31 8.18 -34.50
C GLY A 179 0.04 6.73 -34.88
#